data_AF-A0A2N3VD43-F1
#
_entry.id   AF-A0A2N3VD43-F1
#
_cell.length_a   1.000
_cell.length_b   1.000
_cell.length_c   1.000
_cell.angle_alpha   90.00
_cell.angle_beta   90.00
_cell.angle_gamma   90.00
#
_symmetry.space_group_name_H-M   'P 1'
#
loop_
_entity.id
_entity.type
_entity.pdbx_description
1 polymer ?
#
loop_
_entity_poly.entity_id
_entity_poly.type
_entity_poly.pdbx_seq_one_letter_code
_entity_poly.pdbx_strand_id
1 'polypeptide(L)'
;MFGRAHHPRARRRFRPQPSGTALRQLCVTAYLATEPHTMLRGYPPGMTLVLTDRFLVNVSARNTDVEILHDMFASFDDRAVTEHANAVRDGRPDTYDHSTRRGYSPARRRLMVGDVIALGSRHYACTALGWLHVPPPG
;
A
#
# COMPACT_ATOMS: atom_id res chain seq x y z
N MET A 1 -42.57 56.42 26.83
CA MET A 1 -41.12 56.13 26.65
C MET A 1 -40.84 54.73 27.19
N PHE A 2 -39.80 54.05 26.68
CA PHE A 2 -39.55 52.58 26.71
C PHE A 2 -40.42 51.84 25.67
N GLY A 3 -39.93 51.09 24.68
CA GLY A 3 -38.60 50.62 24.30
C GLY A 3 -38.72 49.19 23.76
N ARG A 4 -38.22 48.91 22.56
CA ARG A 4 -37.39 47.73 22.18
C ARG A 4 -37.43 47.45 20.68
N ALA A 5 -36.22 47.50 20.11
CA ALA A 5 -35.91 47.12 18.75
C ALA A 5 -36.15 45.61 18.52
N HIS A 6 -36.87 45.28 17.45
CA HIS A 6 -36.92 43.94 16.90
C HIS A 6 -35.68 43.69 16.04
N HIS A 7 -34.67 43.02 16.60
CA HIS A 7 -33.65 42.36 15.79
C HIS A 7 -34.23 41.05 15.22
N PRO A 8 -34.29 40.85 13.89
CA PRO A 8 -34.55 39.53 13.35
C PRO A 8 -33.34 38.65 13.64
N ARG A 9 -33.54 37.64 14.50
CA ARG A 9 -32.58 36.55 14.70
C ARG A 9 -32.39 35.84 13.36
N ALA A 10 -31.29 36.15 12.69
CA ALA A 10 -30.77 35.36 11.60
C ALA A 10 -30.61 33.92 12.10
N ARG A 11 -31.50 33.03 11.66
CA ARG A 11 -31.29 31.59 11.78
C ARG A 11 -30.07 31.27 10.92
N ARG A 12 -28.88 31.29 11.53
CA ARG A 12 -27.69 30.65 10.97
C ARG A 12 -28.09 29.21 10.70
N ARG A 13 -28.36 28.90 9.43
CA ARG A 13 -28.40 27.53 8.95
C ARG A 13 -27.05 26.95 9.36
N PHE A 14 -27.08 26.02 10.30
CA PHE A 14 -25.96 25.13 10.53
C PHE A 14 -25.72 24.44 9.18
N ARG A 15 -24.75 24.95 8.43
CA ARG A 15 -24.15 24.18 7.35
C ARG A 15 -23.38 23.10 8.10
N PRO A 16 -23.75 21.82 8.02
CA PRO A 16 -22.85 20.79 8.50
C PRO A 16 -21.55 21.00 7.72
N GLN A 17 -20.50 21.45 8.42
CA GLN A 17 -19.15 21.22 7.96
C GLN A 17 -19.05 19.70 7.71
N PRO A 18 -18.44 19.23 6.61
CA PRO A 18 -18.10 17.83 6.48
C PRO A 18 -16.99 17.53 7.50
N SER A 19 -17.40 17.39 8.75
CA SER A 19 -16.56 16.97 9.87
C SER A 19 -16.36 15.47 9.74
N GLY A 20 -15.12 15.08 9.50
CA GLY A 20 -14.65 13.70 9.43
C GLY A 20 -14.53 13.21 8.00
N THR A 21 -13.30 13.08 7.51
CA THR A 21 -13.01 12.24 6.35
C THR A 21 -13.59 10.86 6.66
N ALA A 22 -14.66 10.45 5.96
CA ALA A 22 -15.27 9.15 6.19
C ALA A 22 -14.18 8.08 6.01
N LEU A 23 -13.86 7.36 7.08
CA LEU A 23 -12.92 6.25 7.04
C LEU A 23 -13.67 5.00 6.59
N ARG A 24 -13.04 4.21 5.72
CA ARG A 24 -13.49 2.87 5.36
C ARG A 24 -12.47 1.84 5.80
N GLN A 25 -12.94 0.67 6.18
CA GLN A 25 -12.07 -0.49 6.39
C GLN A 25 -11.74 -1.13 5.04
N LEU A 26 -10.45 -1.31 4.78
CA LEU A 26 -9.94 -1.95 3.58
C LEU A 26 -9.14 -3.19 3.98
N CYS A 27 -9.48 -4.32 3.37
CA CYS A 27 -8.69 -5.55 3.49
C CYS A 27 -7.48 -5.47 2.58
N VAL A 28 -6.30 -5.60 3.17
CA VAL A 28 -5.03 -5.61 2.48
C VAL A 28 -4.45 -7.01 2.57
N THR A 29 -4.05 -7.55 1.42
CA THR A 29 -3.41 -8.86 1.32
C THR A 29 -2.05 -8.67 0.67
N ALA A 30 -1.02 -9.23 1.27
CA ALA A 30 0.34 -9.16 0.76
C ALA A 30 0.78 -10.53 0.24
N TYR A 31 1.30 -10.53 -0.99
CA TYR A 31 1.86 -11.68 -1.67
C TYR A 31 3.32 -11.39 -1.99
N LEU A 32 4.22 -12.29 -1.60
CA LEU A 32 5.65 -12.14 -1.82
C LEU A 32 6.07 -12.89 -3.07
N ALA A 33 6.89 -12.24 -3.88
CA ALA A 33 7.58 -12.93 -4.96
C ALA A 33 8.61 -13.92 -4.38
N THR A 34 8.60 -15.15 -4.87
CA THR A 34 9.57 -16.18 -4.49
C THR A 34 10.66 -16.39 -5.52
N GLU A 35 10.52 -15.79 -6.70
CA GLU A 35 11.47 -15.92 -7.79
C GLU A 35 12.50 -14.77 -7.74
N PRO A 36 13.79 -15.06 -7.88
CA PRO A 36 14.86 -14.04 -7.89
C PRO A 36 14.71 -12.98 -9.01
N HIS A 37 14.35 -13.40 -10.22
CA HIS A 37 14.36 -12.53 -11.40
C HIS A 37 13.34 -11.38 -11.36
N THR A 38 12.42 -11.41 -10.41
CA THR A 38 11.29 -10.50 -10.24
C THR A 38 11.74 -9.19 -9.64
N MET A 39 12.74 -9.25 -8.77
CA MET A 39 13.36 -8.07 -8.18
C MET A 39 14.01 -7.18 -9.25
N LEU A 40 14.38 -7.78 -10.40
CA LEU A 40 15.01 -7.10 -11.53
C LEU A 40 14.00 -6.69 -12.62
N ARG A 41 12.97 -7.51 -12.86
CA ARG A 41 12.06 -7.35 -14.01
C ARG A 41 10.63 -6.95 -13.63
N GLY A 42 10.30 -6.87 -12.34
CA GLY A 42 8.93 -6.71 -11.87
C GLY A 42 8.18 -8.04 -11.82
N TYR A 43 6.88 -7.95 -11.56
CA TYR A 43 5.96 -9.09 -11.55
C TYR A 43 5.54 -9.49 -12.99
N PRO A 44 5.95 -10.66 -13.51
CA PRO A 44 5.37 -11.25 -14.71
C PRO A 44 4.07 -12.00 -14.39
N PRO A 45 3.10 -12.05 -15.33
CA PRO A 45 1.93 -12.91 -15.19
C PRO A 45 2.30 -14.39 -15.02
N GLY A 46 1.60 -15.10 -14.12
CA GLY A 46 1.79 -16.54 -13.88
C GLY A 46 2.91 -16.90 -12.89
N MET A 47 3.54 -15.90 -12.29
CA MET A 47 4.50 -16.06 -11.22
C MET A 47 3.93 -16.76 -9.99
N THR A 48 4.73 -17.64 -9.39
CA THR A 48 4.41 -18.17 -8.06
C THR A 48 4.59 -17.07 -7.01
N LEU A 49 3.54 -16.81 -6.25
CA LEU A 49 3.57 -15.91 -5.11
C LEU A 49 3.21 -16.65 -3.83
N VAL A 50 3.80 -16.23 -2.72
CA VAL A 50 3.44 -16.73 -1.39
C VAL A 50 2.59 -15.70 -0.67
N LEU A 51 1.37 -16.08 -0.31
CA LEU A 51 0.54 -15.30 0.59
C LEU A 51 1.26 -15.15 1.94
N THR A 52 1.66 -13.94 2.29
CA THR A 52 2.38 -13.71 3.54
C THR A 52 1.50 -13.16 4.65
N ASP A 53 0.52 -12.33 4.33
CA ASP A 53 -0.25 -11.61 5.35
C ASP A 53 -1.58 -11.07 4.81
N ARG A 54 -2.52 -10.88 5.73
CA ARG A 54 -3.83 -10.27 5.49
C ARG A 54 -4.26 -9.48 6.71
N PHE A 55 -4.53 -8.19 6.51
CA PHE A 55 -4.90 -7.29 7.60
C PHE A 55 -5.86 -6.19 7.14
N LEU A 56 -6.52 -5.55 8.12
CA LEU A 56 -7.45 -4.45 7.87
C LEU A 56 -6.78 -3.12 8.18
N VAL A 57 -6.99 -2.14 7.31
CA VAL A 57 -6.56 -0.75 7.53
C VAL A 57 -7.74 0.21 7.41
N ASN A 58 -7.72 1.26 8.21
CA ASN A 58 -8.65 2.37 8.07
C ASN A 58 -8.06 3.39 7.10
N VAL A 59 -8.70 3.57 5.95
CA VAL A 59 -8.27 4.52 4.93
C VAL A 59 -9.36 5.57 4.74
N SER A 60 -8.98 6.81 4.44
CA SER A 60 -9.97 7.81 4.08
C SER A 60 -10.61 7.44 2.75
N ALA A 61 -11.92 7.65 2.63
CA ALA A 61 -12.68 7.38 1.41
C ALA A 61 -12.21 8.22 0.21
N ARG A 62 -11.40 9.26 0.45
CA ARG A 62 -10.83 10.11 -0.60
C ARG A 62 -9.47 9.62 -1.10
N ASN A 63 -8.80 8.73 -0.36
CA ASN A 63 -7.48 8.26 -0.76
C ASN A 63 -7.61 7.35 -1.98
N THR A 64 -6.80 7.63 -2.98
CA THR A 64 -6.58 6.75 -4.12
C THR A 64 -5.79 5.51 -3.68
N ASP A 65 -5.85 4.44 -4.46
CA ASP A 65 -5.11 3.22 -4.15
C ASP A 65 -3.60 3.44 -4.12
N VAL A 66 -3.08 4.26 -5.04
CA VAL A 66 -1.66 4.61 -5.11
C VAL A 66 -1.23 5.37 -3.86
N GLU A 67 -2.03 6.33 -3.37
CA GLU A 67 -1.77 7.02 -2.10
C GLU A 67 -1.80 6.05 -0.91
N ILE A 68 -2.79 5.15 -0.83
CA ILE A 68 -2.87 4.12 0.22
C ILE A 68 -1.60 3.26 0.21
N LEU A 69 -1.17 2.81 -0.97
CA LEU A 69 0.00 1.97 -1.13
C LEU A 69 1.30 2.70 -0.75
N HIS A 70 1.45 3.96 -1.17
CA HIS A 70 2.60 4.79 -0.78
C HIS A 70 2.61 5.07 0.72
N ASP A 71 1.48 5.39 1.34
CA ASP A 71 1.40 5.64 2.79
C ASP A 71 1.74 4.39 3.61
N MET A 72 1.24 3.22 3.18
CA MET A 72 1.42 1.96 3.91
C MET A 72 2.81 1.36 3.74
N PHE A 73 3.43 1.54 2.57
CA PHE A 73 4.66 0.83 2.18
C PHE A 73 5.75 1.80 1.72
N ALA A 74 5.78 3.00 2.31
CA ALA A 74 6.58 4.18 1.94
C ALA A 74 8.11 4.00 1.80
N SER A 75 8.65 2.78 1.93
CA SER A 75 10.07 2.51 1.77
C SER A 75 10.28 1.36 0.80
N PHE A 76 10.66 1.74 -0.42
CA PHE A 76 11.41 0.89 -1.32
C PHE A 76 12.81 0.68 -0.73
N ASP A 77 13.27 -0.56 -0.67
CA ASP A 77 14.65 -0.85 -0.23
C ASP A 77 15.54 -1.12 -1.45
N ASP A 78 16.08 -0.05 -2.03
CA ASP A 78 17.06 -0.12 -3.13
C ASP A 78 18.25 -1.03 -2.79
N ARG A 79 18.62 -1.10 -1.49
CA ARG A 79 19.74 -1.92 -1.05
C ARG A 79 19.43 -3.40 -1.22
N ALA A 80 18.22 -3.83 -0.89
CA ALA A 80 17.79 -5.21 -1.09
C ALA A 80 17.77 -5.60 -2.57
N VAL A 81 17.30 -4.72 -3.45
CA VAL A 81 17.36 -4.92 -4.91
C VAL A 81 18.80 -5.02 -5.39
N THR A 82 19.68 -4.17 -4.87
CA THR A 82 21.11 -4.15 -5.23
C THR A 82 21.84 -5.40 -4.73
N GLU A 83 21.61 -5.81 -3.48
CA GLU A 83 22.15 -7.04 -2.88
C GLU A 83 21.70 -8.27 -3.67
N HIS A 84 20.42 -8.31 -4.05
CA HIS A 84 19.89 -9.37 -4.89
C HIS A 84 20.51 -9.37 -6.29
N ALA A 85 20.62 -8.21 -6.94
CA ALA A 85 21.26 -8.06 -8.25
C ALA A 85 22.72 -8.55 -8.23
N ASN A 86 23.45 -8.25 -7.15
CA ASN A 86 24.80 -8.76 -6.93
C ASN A 86 24.81 -10.27 -6.73
N ALA A 87 23.91 -10.82 -5.91
CA ALA A 87 23.80 -12.26 -5.68
C ALA A 87 23.48 -13.05 -6.97
N VAL A 88 22.59 -12.53 -7.82
CA VAL A 88 22.30 -13.10 -9.15
C VAL A 88 23.54 -13.03 -10.05
N ARG A 89 24.21 -11.88 -10.11
CA ARG A 89 25.45 -11.71 -10.90
C ARG A 89 26.54 -12.69 -10.46
N ASP A 90 26.63 -12.94 -9.16
CA ASP A 90 27.65 -13.81 -8.57
C ASP A 90 27.23 -15.30 -8.59
N GLY A 91 26.10 -15.64 -9.24
CA GLY A 91 25.60 -17.01 -9.42
C GLY A 91 25.03 -17.64 -8.16
N ARG A 92 24.62 -16.84 -7.17
CA ARG A 92 24.10 -17.26 -5.86
C ARG A 92 22.75 -16.62 -5.52
N PRO A 93 21.74 -16.69 -6.41
CA PRO A 93 20.45 -16.02 -6.20
C PRO A 93 19.76 -16.43 -4.89
N ASP A 94 19.99 -17.67 -4.43
CA ASP A 94 19.33 -18.26 -3.26
C ASP A 94 19.92 -17.80 -1.91
N THR A 95 21.01 -17.02 -1.94
CA THR A 95 21.63 -16.47 -0.72
C THR A 95 20.92 -15.23 -0.19
N TYR A 96 19.96 -14.70 -0.95
CA TYR A 96 19.11 -13.61 -0.51
C TYR A 96 17.88 -14.17 0.21
N ASP A 97 17.84 -13.99 1.53
CA ASP A 97 16.74 -14.49 2.36
C ASP A 97 15.52 -13.55 2.32
N HIS A 98 14.63 -13.80 1.34
CA HIS A 98 13.30 -13.16 1.25
C HIS A 98 12.41 -13.41 2.49
N SER A 99 12.78 -14.39 3.33
CA SER A 99 11.96 -14.97 4.39
C SER A 99 12.27 -14.45 5.80
N THR A 100 13.23 -13.53 5.99
CA THR A 100 13.41 -12.94 7.32
C THR A 100 12.20 -12.08 7.70
N ARG A 101 11.25 -12.70 8.41
CA ARG A 101 10.08 -12.14 9.12
C ARG A 101 10.31 -10.81 9.84
N ARG A 102 11.56 -10.42 10.09
CA ARG A 102 11.95 -9.13 10.68
C ARG A 102 11.68 -7.91 9.79
N GLY A 103 11.61 -8.06 8.47
CA GLY A 103 11.29 -6.97 7.54
C GLY A 103 9.80 -6.59 7.47
N TYR A 104 8.92 -7.43 8.01
CA TYR A 104 7.46 -7.36 7.83
C TYR A 104 6.72 -6.94 9.10
N SER A 105 7.23 -5.94 9.82
CA SER A 105 6.51 -5.34 10.95
C SER A 105 5.33 -4.49 10.45
N PRO A 106 4.11 -4.62 11.03
CA PRO A 106 2.94 -3.84 10.65
C PRO A 106 3.13 -2.31 10.70
N ALA A 107 4.11 -1.82 11.46
CA ALA A 107 4.27 -0.40 11.72
C ALA A 107 4.89 0.39 10.55
N ARG A 108 5.83 -0.21 9.78
CA ARG A 108 6.46 0.35 8.57
C ARG A 108 7.12 -0.79 7.78
N ARG A 109 6.42 -1.31 6.76
CA ARG A 109 6.91 -2.44 5.94
C ARG A 109 7.79 -1.94 4.79
N ARG A 110 8.80 -2.72 4.43
CA ARG A 110 9.59 -2.55 3.21
C ARG A 110 9.12 -3.58 2.19
N LEU A 111 8.74 -3.15 1.00
CA LEU A 111 8.38 -4.05 -0.10
C LEU A 111 9.47 -4.05 -1.16
N MET A 112 9.59 -5.19 -1.83
CA MET A 112 10.54 -5.39 -2.91
C MET A 112 9.83 -5.36 -4.26
N VAL A 113 10.60 -5.07 -5.32
CA VAL A 113 10.11 -5.21 -6.70
C VAL A 113 9.61 -6.64 -6.91
N GLY A 114 8.42 -6.79 -7.49
CA GLY A 114 7.78 -8.07 -7.75
C GLY A 114 6.75 -8.50 -6.69
N ASP A 115 6.78 -7.92 -5.49
CA ASP A 115 5.74 -8.16 -4.48
C ASP A 115 4.39 -7.64 -4.99
N VAL A 116 3.30 -8.32 -4.63
CA VAL A 116 1.94 -7.94 -5.02
C VAL A 116 1.11 -7.63 -3.78
N ILE A 117 0.46 -6.48 -3.80
CA ILE A 117 -0.49 -6.05 -2.78
C ILE A 117 -1.90 -6.04 -3.35
N ALA A 118 -2.82 -6.73 -2.70
CA ALA A 118 -4.24 -6.62 -2.98
C ALA A 118 -4.91 -5.63 -2.02
N LEU A 119 -5.66 -4.68 -2.58
CA LEU A 119 -6.58 -3.79 -1.89
C LEU A 119 -8.01 -4.26 -2.18
N GLY A 120 -8.51 -5.20 -1.37
CA GLY A 120 -9.74 -5.95 -1.67
C GLY A 120 -9.56 -6.83 -2.90
N SER A 121 -10.30 -6.56 -3.97
CA SER A 121 -10.24 -7.31 -5.23
C SER A 121 -9.22 -6.77 -6.24
N ARG A 122 -8.61 -5.60 -5.98
CA ARG A 122 -7.69 -4.92 -6.89
C ARG A 122 -6.26 -5.23 -6.49
N HIS A 123 -5.41 -5.58 -7.45
CA HIS A 123 -4.05 -6.05 -7.20
C HIS A 123 -3.02 -5.13 -7.82
N TYR A 124 -1.93 -4.91 -7.12
CA TYR A 124 -0.87 -3.98 -7.51
C TYR A 124 0.49 -4.63 -7.29
N ALA A 125 1.29 -4.72 -8.35
CA ALA A 125 2.68 -5.13 -8.27
C ALA A 125 3.55 -3.93 -7.91
N CYS A 126 4.48 -4.14 -6.97
CA CYS A 126 5.54 -3.20 -6.69
C CYS A 126 6.57 -3.26 -7.84
N THR A 127 6.87 -2.11 -8.42
CA THR A 127 7.85 -1.92 -9.49
C THR A 127 8.90 -0.92 -9.05
N ALA A 128 10.03 -0.86 -9.76
CA ALA A 128 11.06 0.15 -9.50
C ALA A 128 10.58 1.60 -9.65
N LEU A 129 9.43 1.83 -10.31
CA LEU A 129 8.86 3.16 -10.56
C LEU A 129 7.60 3.45 -9.74
N GLY A 130 7.20 2.54 -8.83
CA GLY A 130 5.97 2.65 -8.06
C GLY A 130 5.05 1.44 -8.28
N TRP A 131 3.75 1.69 -8.48
CA TRP A 131 2.73 0.64 -8.45
C TRP A 131 2.10 0.39 -9.81
N LEU A 132 2.08 -0.88 -10.23
CA LEU A 132 1.41 -1.30 -11.45
C LEU A 132 0.16 -2.11 -11.10
N HIS A 133 -1.00 -1.72 -11.62
CA HIS A 133 -2.22 -2.52 -11.47
C HIS A 133 -2.10 -3.82 -12.28
N VAL A 134 -2.37 -4.95 -11.65
CA VAL A 134 -2.24 -6.29 -12.25
C VAL A 134 -3.51 -7.10 -12.03
N PRO A 135 -3.77 -8.14 -12.85
CA PRO A 135 -4.80 -9.13 -12.55
C PRO A 135 -4.53 -9.84 -11.21
N PRO A 136 -5.55 -10.48 -10.62
CA PRO A 136 -5.34 -11.34 -9.47
C PRO A 136 -4.27 -12.41 -9.77
N PRO A 137 -3.38 -12.71 -8.81
CA PRO A 137 -2.47 -13.84 -8.95
C PRO A 137 -3.28 -15.14 -9.03
N GLY A 138 -2.91 -15.99 -9.99
CA GLY A 138 -3.54 -17.30 -10.24
C GLY A 138 -3.07 -18.39 -9.30
#